data_AF-A0A496VTD3-F1
#
_entry.id   AF-A0A496VTD3-F1
#
_cell.length_a   1.000
_cell.length_b   1.000
_cell.length_c   1.000
_cell.angle_alpha   90.00
_cell.angle_beta   90.00
_cell.angle_gamma   90.00
#
_symmetry.space_group_name_H-M   'P 1'
#
loop_
_entity.id
_entity.type
_entity.pdbx_description
1 polymer ?
#
loop_
_entity_poly.entity_id
_entity_poly.type
_entity_poly.pdbx_seq_one_letter_code
_entity_poly.pdbx_strand_id
1 'polypeptide(L)'
;MTEISLEQRLKNLEIEQTTQNVALDELNDFGEEIRKLEAVLAKIDNYEVKQHQEVNFSKLRDLKETEKLEKRLAHIDEEYVIDTHDAKNNPQSQKLSEHLDNTVPSVQPELTNASNTVKHSYVICLVFNPKSPQEWSGKGWSRKGKGISYKNPEQVKQIFQKLKKQWPDYPLKIFKR
;
A
#
# COMPACT_ATOMS: atom_id res chain seq x y z
N MET A 1 35.43 57.83 13.62
CA MET A 1 34.18 57.09 13.85
C MET A 1 33.22 58.04 14.53
N THR A 2 32.07 58.31 13.92
CA THR A 2 31.06 59.23 14.45
C THR A 2 30.18 58.52 15.48
N GLU A 3 29.69 59.26 16.46
CA GLU A 3 28.78 58.79 17.52
C GLU A 3 27.57 58.02 16.94
N ILE A 4 27.03 58.54 15.83
CA ILE A 4 25.94 57.93 15.05
C ILE A 4 26.26 56.49 14.62
N SER A 5 27.51 56.18 14.28
CA SER A 5 27.93 54.84 13.87
C SER A 5 27.95 53.85 15.03
N LEU A 6 28.15 54.31 16.26
CA LEU A 6 28.14 53.47 17.46
C LEU A 6 26.72 53.17 17.89
N GLU A 7 25.84 54.17 17.90
CA GLU A 7 24.42 53.99 18.21
C GLU A 7 23.76 52.98 17.26
N GLN A 8 24.05 53.08 15.96
CA GLN A 8 23.51 52.14 14.99
C GLN A 8 24.05 50.72 15.19
N ARG A 9 25.32 50.59 15.59
CA ARG A 9 25.91 49.28 15.92
C ARG A 9 25.26 48.67 17.18
N LEU A 10 25.02 49.46 18.21
CA LEU A 10 24.34 49.01 19.43
C LEU A 10 22.91 48.53 19.14
N LYS A 11 22.16 49.30 18.35
CA LYS A 11 20.81 48.92 17.95
C LYS A 11 20.78 47.58 17.19
N ASN A 12 21.74 47.37 16.30
CA ASN A 12 21.85 46.09 15.57
C ASN A 12 22.14 44.92 16.52
N LEU A 13 23.03 45.12 17.51
CA LEU A 13 23.33 44.09 18.51
C LEU A 13 22.12 43.76 19.39
N GLU A 14 21.31 44.76 19.75
CA GLU A 14 20.08 44.55 20.53
C GLU A 14 19.04 43.75 19.74
N ILE A 15 18.87 44.05 18.45
CA ILE A 15 18.00 43.29 17.55
C ILE A 15 18.49 41.84 17.41
N GLU A 16 19.80 41.66 17.23
CA GLU A 16 20.41 40.34 17.10
C GLU A 16 20.22 39.52 18.39
N GLN A 17 20.46 40.12 19.56
CA GLN A 17 20.25 39.48 20.85
C GLN A 17 18.78 39.08 21.06
N THR A 18 17.84 39.94 20.68
CA THR A 18 16.40 39.64 20.77
C THR A 18 16.05 38.46 19.86
N THR A 19 16.61 38.42 18.65
CA THR A 19 16.39 37.34 17.69
C THR A 19 16.95 36.01 18.21
N GLN A 20 18.14 36.03 18.81
CA GLN A 20 18.76 34.85 19.41
C GLN A 20 17.95 34.32 20.60
N ASN A 21 17.41 35.20 21.45
CA ASN A 21 16.57 34.79 22.58
C ASN A 21 15.29 34.08 22.11
N VAL A 22 14.61 34.62 21.09
CA VAL A 22 13.43 33.97 20.50
C VAL A 22 13.77 32.59 19.95
N ALA A 23 14.90 32.46 19.24
CA ALA A 23 15.34 31.17 18.72
C ALA A 23 15.66 30.15 19.84
N LEU A 24 16.19 30.61 20.99
CA LEU A 24 16.44 29.76 22.15
C LEU A 24 15.13 29.29 22.81
N ASP A 25 14.12 30.15 22.88
CA ASP A 25 12.80 29.79 23.39
C ASP A 25 12.14 28.71 22.52
N GLU A 26 12.19 28.87 21.19
CA GLU A 26 11.70 27.86 20.23
C GLU A 26 12.43 26.51 20.37
N LEU A 27 13.74 26.53 20.60
CA LEU A 27 14.53 25.32 20.86
C LEU A 27 14.14 24.64 22.16
N ASN A 28 13.81 25.42 23.20
CA ASN A 28 13.38 24.87 24.48
C ASN A 28 12.02 24.18 24.37
N ASP A 29 11.07 24.78 23.63
CA ASP A 29 9.77 24.18 23.33
C ASP A 29 9.92 22.83 22.61
N PHE A 30 10.84 22.77 21.63
CA PHE A 30 11.16 21.52 20.94
C PHE A 30 11.77 20.47 21.91
N GLY A 31 12.62 20.90 22.83
CA GLY A 31 13.18 20.04 23.87
C GLY A 31 12.12 19.48 24.84
N GLU A 32 11.05 20.20 25.11
CA GLU A 32 9.91 19.68 25.87
C GLU A 32 9.10 18.65 25.07
N GLU A 33 8.92 18.86 23.77
CA GLU A 33 8.21 17.92 22.89
C GLU A 33 8.97 16.58 22.77
N ILE A 34 10.30 16.64 22.64
CA ILE A 34 11.14 15.42 22.67
C ILE A 34 10.93 14.66 23.99
N ARG A 35 11.00 15.34 25.14
CA ARG A 35 10.80 14.70 26.45
C ARG A 35 9.41 14.05 26.57
N LYS A 36 8.37 14.68 26.01
CA LYS A 36 7.00 14.11 25.95
C LYS A 36 6.98 12.83 25.10
N LEU A 37 7.63 12.83 23.94
CA LEU A 37 7.69 11.66 23.05
C LEU A 37 8.47 10.50 23.69
N GLU A 38 9.61 10.77 24.31
CA GLU A 38 10.40 9.78 25.05
C GLU A 38 9.57 9.13 26.17
N ALA A 39 8.81 9.93 26.92
CA ALA A 39 7.92 9.42 27.96
C ALA A 39 6.79 8.53 27.41
N VAL A 40 6.30 8.79 26.20
CA VAL A 40 5.30 7.93 25.54
C VAL A 40 5.95 6.62 25.07
N LEU A 41 7.14 6.67 24.47
CA LEU A 41 7.86 5.48 24.04
C LEU A 41 8.17 4.54 25.21
N ALA A 42 8.62 5.10 26.34
CA ALA A 42 8.85 4.33 27.57
C ALA A 42 7.59 3.62 28.11
N LYS A 43 6.39 4.12 27.79
CA LYS A 43 5.13 3.44 28.15
C LYS A 43 4.78 2.30 27.17
N ILE A 44 5.19 2.41 25.92
CA ILE A 44 4.96 1.38 24.90
C ILE A 44 5.87 0.18 25.16
N ASP A 45 7.13 0.41 25.53
CA ASP A 45 8.07 -0.69 25.84
C ASP A 45 7.64 -1.48 27.07
N ASN A 46 6.97 -0.83 28.02
CA ASN A 46 6.38 -1.47 29.20
C ASN A 46 4.95 -2.00 28.96
N TYR A 47 4.47 -1.98 27.72
CA TYR A 47 3.18 -2.56 27.40
C TYR A 47 3.32 -4.08 27.32
N GLU A 48 3.29 -4.73 28.49
CA GLU A 48 3.04 -6.16 28.58
C GLU A 48 1.68 -6.41 27.91
N VAL A 49 1.72 -6.92 26.68
CA VAL A 49 0.56 -7.52 26.04
C VAL A 49 0.11 -8.61 26.99
N LYS A 50 -0.92 -8.31 27.80
CA LYS A 50 -1.58 -9.31 28.64
C LYS A 50 -1.85 -10.49 27.74
N GLN A 51 -1.09 -11.57 27.96
CA GLN A 51 -1.18 -12.80 27.18
C GLN A 51 -2.66 -13.07 26.97
N HIS A 52 -3.04 -13.15 25.69
CA HIS A 52 -4.41 -13.43 25.33
C HIS A 52 -4.90 -14.59 26.20
N GLN A 53 -5.86 -14.32 27.09
CA GLN A 53 -6.65 -15.38 27.70
C GLN A 53 -7.02 -16.32 26.57
N GLU A 54 -6.69 -17.60 26.70
CA GLU A 54 -7.08 -18.61 25.73
C GLU A 54 -8.59 -18.53 25.57
N VAL A 55 -9.04 -17.80 24.56
CA VAL A 55 -10.46 -17.70 24.24
C VAL A 55 -10.81 -19.07 23.71
N ASN A 56 -11.43 -19.87 24.57
CA ASN A 56 -11.83 -21.22 24.22
C ASN A 56 -12.97 -21.14 23.19
N PHE A 57 -12.61 -21.20 21.91
CA PHE A 57 -13.54 -21.19 20.79
C PHE A 57 -14.34 -22.50 20.66
N SER A 58 -14.18 -23.49 21.55
CA SER A 58 -14.96 -24.73 21.50
C SER A 58 -16.46 -24.48 21.65
N LYS A 59 -16.87 -23.34 22.22
CA LYS A 59 -18.28 -22.93 22.30
C LYS A 59 -18.82 -22.27 21.02
N LEU A 60 -17.96 -21.87 20.08
CA LEU A 60 -18.39 -21.25 18.81
C LEU A 60 -18.62 -22.25 17.67
N ARG A 61 -18.15 -23.49 17.81
CA ARG A 61 -18.53 -24.57 16.88
C ARG A 61 -19.88 -25.14 17.30
N ASP A 62 -20.96 -24.60 16.76
CA ASP A 62 -22.26 -25.28 16.85
C ASP A 62 -22.24 -26.52 15.95
N LEU A 63 -21.85 -27.66 16.53
CA LEU A 63 -21.71 -28.93 15.83
C LEU A 63 -23.00 -29.38 15.14
N LYS A 64 -24.18 -28.91 15.62
CA LYS A 64 -25.47 -29.21 14.99
C LYS A 64 -25.67 -28.46 13.70
N GLU A 65 -25.19 -27.22 13.60
CA GLU A 65 -25.28 -26.43 12.37
C GLU A 65 -24.39 -27.04 11.29
N THR A 66 -23.17 -27.46 11.65
CA THR A 66 -22.28 -28.15 10.72
C THR A 66 -22.86 -29.47 10.22
N GLU A 67 -23.45 -30.30 11.09
CA GLU A 67 -24.08 -31.57 10.68
C GLU A 67 -25.28 -31.33 9.74
N LYS A 68 -26.08 -30.29 10.01
CA LYS A 68 -27.21 -29.91 9.16
C LYS A 68 -26.76 -29.43 7.77
N LEU A 69 -25.65 -28.70 7.71
CA LEU A 69 -25.06 -28.24 6.45
C LEU A 69 -24.47 -29.42 5.65
N GLU A 70 -23.78 -30.36 6.31
CA GLU A 70 -23.25 -31.57 5.67
C GLU A 70 -24.36 -32.43 5.05
N LYS A 71 -25.48 -32.65 5.76
CA LYS A 71 -26.64 -33.37 5.20
C LYS A 71 -27.27 -32.67 3.99
N ARG A 72 -27.30 -31.32 3.98
CA ARG A 72 -27.80 -30.56 2.83
C ARG A 72 -26.88 -30.65 1.62
N LEU A 73 -25.57 -30.63 1.84
CA LEU A 73 -24.57 -30.83 0.79
C LEU A 73 -24.69 -32.22 0.15
N ALA A 74 -24.79 -33.27 0.97
CA ALA A 74 -24.96 -34.64 0.48
C ALA A 74 -26.21 -34.80 -0.41
N HIS A 75 -27.30 -34.11 -0.08
CA HIS A 75 -28.54 -34.18 -0.86
C HIS A 75 -28.43 -33.47 -2.23
N ILE A 76 -27.63 -32.41 -2.32
CA ILE A 76 -27.42 -31.68 -3.58
C ILE A 76 -26.64 -32.54 -4.59
N ASP A 77 -25.67 -33.33 -4.11
CA ASP A 77 -24.92 -34.26 -4.98
C ASP A 77 -25.80 -35.43 -5.47
N GLU A 78 -26.83 -35.80 -4.72
CA GLU A 78 -27.73 -36.91 -5.03
C GLU A 78 -28.87 -36.51 -5.99
N GLU A 79 -29.26 -35.23 -6.01
CA GLU A 79 -30.33 -34.70 -6.89
C GLU A 79 -29.83 -34.25 -8.29
N TYR A 80 -28.52 -34.31 -8.55
CA TYR A 80 -27.91 -33.99 -9.86
C TYR A 80 -27.68 -35.22 -10.76
N VAL A 81 -28.34 -36.35 -10.51
CA VAL A 81 -28.46 -37.47 -11.47
C VAL A 81 -29.72 -37.24 -12.32
N ILE A 82 -29.72 -36.15 -13.10
CA ILE A 82 -30.69 -35.97 -14.19
C ILE A 82 -30.07 -36.62 -15.43
N ASP A 83 -30.76 -37.65 -15.91
CA ASP A 83 -30.50 -38.39 -17.14
C ASP A 83 -30.01 -37.51 -18.30
N THR A 84 -28.75 -37.67 -18.69
CA THR A 84 -28.29 -37.31 -20.03
C THR A 84 -28.03 -38.58 -20.83
N HIS A 85 -29.12 -39.16 -21.35
CA HIS A 85 -29.05 -40.01 -22.53
C HIS A 85 -28.84 -39.13 -23.78
N ASP A 86 -27.80 -39.48 -24.54
CA ASP A 86 -27.60 -39.29 -25.98
C ASP A 86 -27.75 -37.88 -26.61
N ALA A 87 -26.61 -37.28 -26.97
CA ALA A 87 -26.46 -36.62 -28.28
C ALA A 87 -24.98 -36.37 -28.64
N LYS A 88 -24.49 -37.14 -29.62
CA LYS A 88 -23.39 -36.78 -30.50
C LYS A 88 -23.70 -35.45 -31.21
N ASN A 89 -22.72 -34.56 -31.35
CA ASN A 89 -22.18 -34.09 -32.64
C ASN A 89 -21.53 -32.69 -32.60
N ASN A 90 -20.29 -32.71 -33.09
CA ASN A 90 -19.65 -31.74 -33.98
C ASN A 90 -18.89 -30.50 -33.39
N PRO A 91 -17.58 -30.39 -33.71
CA PRO A 91 -16.75 -29.20 -33.47
C PRO A 91 -16.63 -28.35 -34.74
N GLN A 92 -16.70 -27.02 -34.65
CA GLN A 92 -16.20 -26.19 -35.76
C GLN A 92 -15.88 -24.74 -35.40
N SER A 93 -14.85 -24.27 -36.12
CA SER A 93 -14.52 -22.87 -36.47
C SER A 93 -13.46 -22.21 -35.60
N GLN A 94 -12.17 -22.28 -35.99
CA GLN A 94 -11.47 -21.53 -37.05
C GLN A 94 -10.82 -20.26 -36.45
N LYS A 95 -9.48 -20.18 -36.34
CA LYS A 95 -8.44 -19.89 -37.36
C LYS A 95 -8.34 -18.40 -37.75
N LEU A 96 -7.07 -18.00 -37.89
CA LEU A 96 -6.50 -16.77 -38.51
C LEU A 96 -6.54 -15.50 -37.64
N SER A 97 -5.50 -14.67 -37.56
CA SER A 97 -4.28 -14.59 -38.39
C SER A 97 -3.23 -13.71 -37.70
N GLU A 98 -1.97 -14.10 -37.88
CA GLU A 98 -0.79 -13.25 -37.73
C GLU A 98 -0.80 -12.15 -38.79
N HIS A 99 -0.42 -10.92 -38.39
CA HIS A 99 0.29 -10.02 -39.28
C HIS A 99 1.21 -9.13 -38.44
N LEU A 100 2.52 -9.38 -38.55
CA LEU A 100 3.56 -8.42 -38.23
C LEU A 100 3.49 -7.30 -39.26
N ASP A 101 3.55 -6.06 -38.78
CA ASP A 101 4.57 -5.07 -39.14
C ASP A 101 4.18 -3.72 -38.52
N ASN A 102 5.07 -3.13 -37.72
CA ASN A 102 5.08 -1.69 -37.51
C ASN A 102 6.46 -1.21 -37.05
N THR A 103 7.16 -0.68 -38.04
CA THR A 103 8.05 0.47 -38.04
C THR A 103 7.78 1.48 -36.91
N VAL A 104 8.82 1.85 -36.19
CA VAL A 104 8.94 3.03 -35.30
C VAL A 104 9.33 4.21 -36.22
N PRO A 105 8.84 5.47 -36.10
CA PRO A 105 8.97 6.25 -34.86
C PRO A 105 7.98 7.40 -34.57
N SER A 106 8.02 7.82 -33.30
CA SER A 106 7.90 9.21 -32.83
C SER A 106 6.52 9.90 -32.81
N VAL A 107 6.43 10.84 -31.87
CA VAL A 107 5.45 11.92 -31.69
C VAL A 107 4.34 11.65 -30.66
N GLN A 108 4.34 12.50 -29.63
CA GLN A 108 3.33 12.67 -28.58
C GLN A 108 1.96 12.95 -29.19
N PRO A 109 0.86 12.49 -28.56
CA PRO A 109 -0.16 13.44 -28.07
C PRO A 109 -0.78 12.99 -26.73
N GLU A 110 -0.98 13.88 -25.77
CA GLU A 110 -2.16 14.75 -25.65
C GLU A 110 -3.42 14.01 -25.17
N LEU A 111 -4.02 14.59 -24.13
CA LEU A 111 -5.21 14.11 -23.43
C LEU A 111 -6.37 13.88 -24.39
N THR A 112 -6.90 12.66 -24.45
CA THR A 112 -8.26 12.42 -24.91
C THR A 112 -8.96 11.34 -24.11
N ASN A 113 -10.18 11.70 -23.71
CA ASN A 113 -11.12 10.90 -22.94
C ASN A 113 -11.67 9.71 -23.74
N ALA A 114 -12.20 8.75 -22.98
CA ALA A 114 -13.16 7.71 -23.37
C ALA A 114 -12.64 6.50 -24.18
N SER A 115 -12.30 5.44 -23.42
CA SER A 115 -12.75 4.08 -23.71
C SER A 115 -12.72 3.31 -22.39
N ASN A 116 -13.90 2.95 -21.87
CA ASN A 116 -14.08 2.11 -20.67
C ASN A 116 -13.72 0.65 -20.96
N THR A 117 -12.51 0.43 -21.49
CA THR A 117 -11.82 -0.84 -21.29
C THR A 117 -11.34 -0.82 -19.85
N VAL A 118 -11.71 -1.82 -19.05
CA VAL A 118 -11.24 -1.98 -17.67
C VAL A 118 -9.72 -2.16 -17.74
N LYS A 119 -8.99 -1.05 -17.72
CA LYS A 119 -7.53 -1.03 -17.77
C LYS A 119 -7.03 -1.49 -16.42
N HIS A 120 -6.87 -2.80 -16.30
CA HIS A 120 -6.23 -3.42 -15.16
C HIS A 120 -4.88 -2.76 -14.94
N SER A 121 -4.69 -2.22 -13.74
CA SER A 121 -3.49 -1.49 -13.41
C SER A 121 -2.87 -2.08 -12.15
N TYR A 122 -1.57 -2.36 -12.17
CA TYR A 122 -0.87 -3.08 -11.12
C TYR A 122 -0.08 -2.10 -10.27
N VAL A 123 -0.09 -2.27 -8.96
CA VAL A 123 0.70 -1.47 -8.01
C VAL A 123 1.47 -2.39 -7.07
N ILE A 124 2.68 -1.98 -6.70
CA ILE A 124 3.48 -2.70 -5.70
C ILE A 124 3.26 -2.03 -4.35
N CYS A 125 2.84 -2.82 -3.37
CA CYS A 125 2.57 -2.34 -2.03
C CYS A 125 3.45 -3.01 -0.98
N LEU A 126 3.81 -2.22 0.02
CA LEU A 126 4.39 -2.65 1.28
C LEU A 126 3.26 -2.87 2.30
N VAL A 127 3.18 -4.09 2.85
CA VAL A 127 2.03 -4.59 3.60
C VAL A 127 2.34 -4.77 5.10
N PHE A 128 3.08 -3.84 5.71
CA PHE A 128 3.26 -3.84 7.18
C PHE A 128 1.93 -3.60 7.91
N ASN A 129 1.08 -2.72 7.37
CA ASN A 129 -0.27 -2.48 7.88
C ASN A 129 -1.30 -2.81 6.80
N PRO A 130 -2.08 -3.91 6.93
CA PRO A 130 -3.10 -4.29 5.96
C PRO A 130 -4.19 -3.21 5.74
N LYS A 131 -4.45 -2.37 6.74
CA LYS A 131 -5.48 -1.31 6.66
C LYS A 131 -5.02 -0.11 5.84
N SER A 132 -3.71 0.13 5.78
CA SER A 132 -3.12 1.28 5.09
C SER A 132 -1.82 0.88 4.37
N PRO A 133 -1.90 0.06 3.31
CA PRO A 133 -0.72 -0.33 2.56
C PRO A 133 -0.06 0.90 1.92
N GLN A 134 1.27 0.93 1.97
CA GLN A 134 2.06 1.96 1.29
C GLN A 134 2.42 1.47 -0.10
N GLU A 135 2.47 2.37 -1.07
CA GLU A 135 2.69 2.04 -2.48
C GLU A 135 4.06 2.54 -2.95
N TRP A 136 4.70 1.78 -3.83
CA TRP A 136 5.99 2.16 -4.40
C TRP A 136 5.84 3.30 -5.43
N SER A 137 6.52 4.42 -5.21
CA SER A 137 6.49 5.59 -6.11
C SER A 137 7.67 5.67 -7.08
N GLY A 138 8.56 4.65 -7.09
CA GLY A 138 9.81 4.69 -7.84
C GLY A 138 10.97 5.34 -7.09
N LYS A 139 10.68 6.28 -6.18
CA LYS A 139 11.67 6.94 -5.31
C LYS A 139 11.58 6.49 -3.85
N GLY A 140 10.47 5.88 -3.44
CA GLY A 140 10.25 5.42 -2.07
C GLY A 140 8.84 4.91 -1.85
N TRP A 141 8.49 4.70 -0.58
CA TRP A 141 7.14 4.30 -0.16
C TRP A 141 6.26 5.53 0.03
N SER A 142 5.05 5.49 -0.52
CA SER A 142 4.08 6.58 -0.51
C SER A 142 2.72 6.11 -0.01
N ARG A 143 1.86 7.06 0.37
CA ARG A 143 0.48 6.75 0.79
C ARG A 143 -0.31 6.09 -0.35
N LYS A 144 -1.32 5.30 0.01
CA LYS A 144 -2.26 4.67 -0.93
C LYS A 144 -2.76 5.69 -1.97
N GLY A 145 -2.72 5.32 -3.25
CA GLY A 145 -3.12 6.17 -4.37
C GLY A 145 -2.01 7.01 -4.98
N LYS A 146 -0.86 7.17 -4.32
CA LYS A 146 0.28 7.97 -4.82
C LYS A 146 1.43 7.12 -5.41
N GLY A 147 1.28 5.79 -5.47
CA GLY A 147 2.25 4.91 -6.09
C GLY A 147 2.23 4.94 -7.62
N ILE A 148 3.28 4.40 -8.24
CA ILE A 148 3.32 4.18 -9.68
C ILE A 148 2.35 3.03 -10.02
N SER A 149 1.49 3.30 -11.01
CA SER A 149 0.62 2.29 -11.59
C SER A 149 1.21 1.73 -12.89
N TYR A 150 1.38 0.41 -12.93
CA TYR A 150 1.94 -0.32 -14.06
C TYR A 150 0.82 -0.92 -14.89
N LYS A 151 0.82 -0.68 -16.20
CA LYS A 151 -0.15 -1.30 -17.12
C LYS A 151 0.25 -2.73 -17.49
N ASN A 152 1.55 -3.00 -17.53
CA ASN A 152 2.10 -4.26 -17.98
C ASN A 152 2.46 -5.16 -16.77
N PRO A 153 1.94 -6.40 -16.72
CA PRO A 153 2.18 -7.32 -15.60
C PRO A 153 3.62 -7.88 -15.55
N GLU A 154 4.32 -7.96 -16.68
CA GLU A 154 5.73 -8.38 -16.74
C GLU A 154 6.63 -7.29 -16.14
N GLN A 155 6.36 -6.03 -16.44
CA GLN A 155 7.10 -4.88 -15.91
C GLN A 155 7.01 -4.82 -14.38
N VAL A 156 5.81 -4.95 -13.82
CA VAL A 156 5.63 -4.92 -12.36
C VAL A 156 6.33 -6.11 -11.69
N LYS A 157 6.34 -7.30 -12.30
CA LYS A 157 7.08 -8.46 -11.79
C LYS A 157 8.59 -8.22 -11.77
N GLN A 158 9.15 -7.61 -12.81
CA GLN A 158 10.59 -7.28 -12.85
C GLN A 158 10.97 -6.29 -11.75
N ILE A 159 10.19 -5.21 -11.59
CA ILE A 159 10.43 -4.24 -10.51
C ILE A 159 10.26 -4.91 -9.15
N PHE A 160 9.19 -5.70 -8.96
CA PHE A 160 8.95 -6.43 -7.72
C PHE A 160 10.13 -7.32 -7.34
N GLN A 161 10.70 -8.06 -8.29
CA GLN A 161 11.88 -8.89 -8.05
C GLN A 161 13.12 -8.07 -7.68
N LYS A 162 13.32 -6.90 -8.29
CA LYS A 162 14.40 -5.98 -7.89
C LYS A 162 14.21 -5.48 -6.45
N LEU A 163 13.00 -5.07 -6.09
CA LEU A 163 12.68 -4.62 -4.72
C LEU A 163 12.82 -5.76 -3.70
N LYS A 164 12.42 -6.98 -4.07
CA LYS A 164 12.57 -8.18 -3.23
C LYS A 164 14.04 -8.52 -2.97
N LYS A 165 14.92 -8.31 -3.96
CA LYS A 165 16.38 -8.48 -3.78
C LYS A 165 16.98 -7.40 -2.87
N GLN A 166 16.50 -6.17 -2.96
CA GLN A 166 16.96 -5.07 -2.11
C GLN A 166 16.46 -5.19 -0.67
N TRP A 167 15.22 -5.68 -0.49
CA TRP A 167 14.58 -5.84 0.81
C TRP A 167 13.90 -7.22 0.92
N PRO A 168 14.68 -8.28 1.20
CA PRO A 168 14.16 -9.66 1.23
C PRO A 168 13.13 -9.87 2.35
N ASP A 169 13.32 -9.22 3.49
CA ASP A 169 12.48 -9.36 4.68
C ASP A 169 11.20 -8.52 4.64
N TYR A 170 11.06 -7.64 3.64
CA TYR A 170 9.92 -6.73 3.57
C TYR A 170 8.68 -7.44 3.00
N PRO A 171 7.48 -7.25 3.62
CA PRO A 171 6.24 -7.86 3.15
C PRO A 171 5.70 -7.13 1.92
N LEU A 172 6.30 -7.41 0.76
CA LEU A 172 5.89 -6.83 -0.53
C LEU A 172 4.83 -7.68 -1.21
N LYS A 173 3.78 -7.05 -1.77
CA LYS A 173 2.77 -7.69 -2.61
C LYS A 173 2.39 -6.82 -3.81
N ILE A 174 2.05 -7.46 -4.92
CA ILE A 174 1.49 -6.79 -6.10
C ILE A 174 -0.04 -6.82 -5.97
N PHE A 175 -0.67 -5.66 -6.12
CA PHE A 175 -2.12 -5.52 -6.15
C PHE A 175 -2.59 -5.15 -7.55
N LYS A 176 -3.69 -5.75 -7.99
CA LYS A 176 -4.41 -5.41 -9.22
C LYS A 176 -5.52 -4.42 -8.86
N ARG A 177 -5.55 -3.28 -9.55
CA ARG A 177 -6.61 -2.26 -9.53
C ARG A 177 -7.45 -2.36 -10.79
#